data_AF-A0A368NBM4-F1
#
_entry.id   AF-A0A368NBM4-F1
#
_cell.length_a   1.000
_cell.length_b   1.000
_cell.length_c   1.000
_cell.angle_alpha   90.00
_cell.angle_beta   90.00
_cell.angle_gamma   90.00
#
_symmetry.space_group_name_H-M   'P 1'
#
loop_
_entity.id
_entity.type
_entity.pdbx_description
1 polymer ?
#
loop_
_entity_poly.entity_id
_entity_poly.type
_entity_poly.pdbx_seq_one_letter_code
_entity_poly.pdbx_strand_id
1 'polypeptide(L)' 'MSDLPGPSRLVHGLTLLSGGALLLVVLGAATVAMLAEFAKTWQWYFRMEQAMELAMPATLVLLGLFVTGLVGMVVLADRD' A
#
# COMPACT_ATOMS: atom_id res chain seq x y z
N MET A 1 22.49 12.36 -21.51
CA MET A 1 21.03 12.61 -21.58
C MET A 1 20.38 11.52 -20.74
N SER A 2 19.54 11.89 -19.79
CA SER A 2 19.02 11.01 -18.74
C SER A 2 18.24 9.82 -19.31
N ASP A 3 18.67 8.59 -19.01
CA ASP A 3 17.91 7.35 -19.25
C ASP A 3 16.69 7.28 -18.33
N LEU A 4 15.71 8.17 -18.55
CA LEU A 4 14.46 8.12 -17.82
C LEU A 4 13.63 6.96 -18.39
N PRO A 5 13.15 6.03 -17.53
CA PRO A 5 12.32 4.92 -17.99
C PRO A 5 11.06 5.46 -18.66
N GLY A 6 10.64 4.80 -19.74
CA GLY A 6 9.44 5.19 -20.48
C GLY A 6 8.19 5.22 -19.58
N PRO A 7 7.19 6.03 -19.94
CA PRO A 7 6.02 6.29 -19.09
C PRO A 7 5.25 5.01 -18.74
N SER A 8 5.19 4.02 -19.64
CA SER A 8 4.60 2.70 -19.38
C SER A 8 5.33 1.95 -18.25
N ARG A 9 6.67 1.96 -18.22
CA ARG A 9 7.46 1.33 -17.13
C ARG A 9 7.29 2.05 -15.80
N LEU A 10 7.17 3.38 -15.82
CA LEU A 10 6.94 4.19 -14.61
C LEU A 10 5.60 3.87 -13.98
N VAL A 11 4.52 3.90 -14.78
CA VAL A 11 3.17 3.56 -14.31
C VAL A 11 3.13 2.10 -13.84
N HIS A 12 3.81 1.19 -14.54
CA HIS A 12 3.91 -0.20 -14.12
C HIS A 12 4.58 -0.35 -12.76
N GLY A 13 5.77 0.23 -12.60
CA GLY A 13 6.52 0.20 -11.35
C GLY A 13 5.74 0.81 -10.19
N LEU A 14 5.10 1.97 -10.41
CA LEU A 14 4.27 2.63 -9.40
C LEU A 14 3.12 1.74 -8.95
N THR A 15 2.42 1.10 -9.89
CA THR A 15 1.27 0.24 -9.60
C THR A 15 1.70 -0.97 -8.78
N LEU A 16 2.76 -1.68 -9.20
CA LEU A 16 3.28 -2.82 -8.44
C LEU A 16 3.76 -2.42 -7.05
N LEU A 17 4.48 -1.29 -6.94
CA LEU A 17 4.97 -0.79 -5.67
C LEU A 17 3.81 -0.43 -4.73
N SER A 18 2.78 0.24 -5.25
CA SER A 18 1.59 0.63 -4.47
C SER A 18 0.81 -0.60 -3.99
N GLY A 19 0.62 -1.59 -4.87
CA GLY A 19 -0.02 -2.86 -4.53
C GLY A 19 0.78 -3.68 -3.51
N GLY A 20 2.10 -3.77 -3.68
CA GLY A 20 2.99 -4.42 -2.72
C GLY A 20 2.99 -3.73 -1.36
N ALA A 21 3.04 -2.39 -1.35
CA ALA A 21 2.97 -1.59 -0.13
C ALA A 21 1.62 -1.77 0.58
N LEU A 22 0.50 -1.82 -0.14
CA LEU A 22 -0.81 -2.13 0.44
C LEU A 22 -0.81 -3.47 1.18
N LEU A 23 -0.27 -4.52 0.55
CA LEU A 23 -0.17 -5.84 1.17
C LEU A 23 0.68 -5.79 2.45
N LEU A 24 1.80 -5.08 2.42
CA LEU A 24 2.66 -4.93 3.60
C LEU A 24 1.96 -4.17 4.74
N VAL A 25 1.21 -3.11 4.43
CA VAL A 25 0.44 -2.35 5.44
C VAL A 25 -0.60 -3.27 6.08
N VAL A 26 -1.37 -4.00 5.27
CA VAL A 26 -2.40 -4.93 5.77
C VAL A 26 -1.78 -6.03 6.63
N LEU A 27 -0.68 -6.65 6.18
CA LEU A 27 0.02 -7.69 6.93
C LEU A 27 0.62 -7.17 8.25
N GLY A 28 1.20 -5.97 8.24
CA GLY A 28 1.73 -5.33 9.44
C GLY A 28 0.63 -5.05 10.46
N ALA A 29 -0.47 -4.45 10.02
CA ALA A 29 -1.63 -4.17 10.86
C ALA A 29 -2.25 -5.47 11.44
N ALA A 30 -2.43 -6.49 10.61
CA ALA A 30 -2.94 -7.79 11.03
C ALA A 30 -2.02 -8.47 12.05
N THR A 31 -0.70 -8.36 11.86
CA THR A 31 0.29 -8.91 12.79
C THR A 31 0.17 -8.24 14.16
N VAL A 32 0.11 -6.90 14.21
CA VAL A 32 -0.07 -6.18 15.48
C VAL A 32 -1.38 -6.54 16.16
N ALA A 33 -2.48 -6.65 15.40
CA ALA A 33 -3.76 -7.08 15.93
C ALA A 33 -3.70 -8.50 16.53
N MET A 34 -3.05 -9.43 15.83
CA MET A 34 -2.85 -10.79 16.30
C MET A 34 -2.02 -10.84 17.59
N LEU A 35 -0.93 -10.06 17.66
CA LEU A 35 -0.12 -9.91 18.87
C LEU A 35 -0.92 -9.34 20.05
N ALA A 36 -1.80 -8.38 19.80
CA ALA A 36 -2.67 -7.82 20.84
C ALA A 36 -3.65 -8.86 21.40
N GLU A 37 -4.25 -9.66 20.52
CA GLU A 37 -5.15 -10.74 20.92
C GLU A 37 -4.43 -11.84 21.73
N PHE A 38 -3.18 -12.16 21.39
CA PHE A 38 -2.40 -13.17 22.14
C PHE A 38 -1.88 -12.64 23.48
N ALA A 39 -1.37 -11.41 23.51
CA ALA A 39 -0.78 -10.85 24.72
C ALA A 39 -1.85 -10.44 25.75
N LYS A 40 -3.03 -10.01 25.29
CA LYS A 40 -4.17 -9.57 26.12
C LYS A 40 -3.81 -8.52 27.17
N THR A 41 -2.80 -7.70 26.90
CA THR A 41 -2.42 -6.59 27.76
C THR A 41 -2.91 -5.26 27.17
N TRP A 42 -3.26 -4.33 28.06
CA TRP A 42 -3.66 -2.97 27.67
C TRP A 42 -2.64 -2.27 26.75
N GLN A 43 -1.35 -2.48 26.99
CA GLN A 43 -0.29 -1.88 26.19
C GLN A 43 -0.32 -2.34 24.73
N TRP A 44 -0.69 -3.60 24.46
CA TRP A 44 -0.81 -4.10 23.11
C TRP A 44 -2.09 -3.65 22.41
N TYR A 45 -3.19 -3.48 23.14
CA TYR A 45 -4.40 -2.87 22.58
C TYR A 45 -4.15 -1.43 22.11
N PHE A 46 -3.45 -0.60 22.89
CA PHE A 46 -3.07 0.76 22.45
C PHE A 46 -2.14 0.74 21.24
N ARG A 47 -1.19 -0.20 21.18
CA ARG A 47 -0.33 -0.36 19.99
C ARG A 47 -1.13 -0.77 18.76
N MET A 48 -2.14 -1.61 18.92
CA MET A 48 -3.06 -1.96 17.85
C MET A 48 -3.85 -0.74 17.38
N GLU A 49 -4.41 0.06 18.28
CA GLU A 49 -5.12 1.30 17.91
C GLU A 49 -4.22 2.26 17.13
N GLN A 50 -3.01 2.53 17.61
CA GLN A 50 -2.04 3.37 16.90
C GLN A 50 -1.67 2.79 15.52
N ALA A 51 -1.49 1.48 15.43
CA ALA A 51 -1.21 0.82 14.16
C ALA A 51 -2.38 1.00 13.17
N MET A 52 -3.62 0.89 13.63
CA MET A 52 -4.80 1.10 12.78
C MET A 52 -5.00 2.56 12.38
N GLU A 53 -4.73 3.48 13.30
CA GLU A 53 -4.78 4.92 13.04
C GLU A 53 -3.81 5.33 11.91
N LEU A 54 -2.62 4.71 11.85
CA LEU A 54 -1.66 4.92 10.76
C LEU A 54 -2.01 4.11 9.50
N ALA A 55 -2.48 2.87 9.66
CA ALA A 55 -2.79 1.99 8.54
C ALA A 55 -3.91 2.56 7.67
N MET A 56 -4.97 3.13 8.27
CA MET A 56 -6.10 3.71 7.52
C MET A 56 -5.68 4.75 6.47
N PRO A 57 -5.02 5.88 6.84
CA PRO A 57 -4.62 6.88 5.87
C PRO A 57 -3.59 6.33 4.87
N ALA A 58 -2.66 5.47 5.31
CA ALA A 58 -1.70 4.83 4.42
C ALA A 58 -2.39 3.96 3.36
N THR A 59 -3.36 3.14 3.76
CA THR A 59 -4.15 2.30 2.86
C THR A 59 -4.92 3.15 1.87
N LEU A 60 -5.56 4.25 2.29
CA LEU A 60 -6.31 5.12 1.37
C LEU A 60 -5.40 5.75 0.31
N VAL A 61 -4.24 6.27 0.70
CA VAL A 61 -3.28 6.86 -0.24
C VAL A 61 -2.75 5.80 -1.22
N LEU A 62 -2.29 4.66 -0.70
CA LEU A 62 -1.72 3.60 -1.54
C LEU A 62 -2.79 2.97 -2.44
N LEU A 63 -4.04 2.85 -1.99
CA LEU A 63 -5.16 2.40 -2.80
C LEU A 63 -5.46 3.39 -3.93
N GLY A 64 -5.47 4.68 -3.64
CA GLY A 64 -5.62 5.73 -4.65
C GLY A 64 -4.52 5.65 -5.72
N LEU A 65 -3.26 5.50 -5.30
CA LEU A 65 -2.13 5.34 -6.22
C LEU A 65 -2.23 4.05 -7.03
N PHE A 66 -2.62 2.94 -6.41
CA PHE A 66 -2.78 1.65 -7.07
C PHE A 66 -3.87 1.70 -8.14
N VAL A 67 -5.06 2.21 -7.80
CA VAL A 67 -6.17 2.36 -8.75
C VAL A 67 -5.79 3.31 -9.89
N THR A 68 -5.18 4.45 -9.58
CA THR A 68 -4.72 5.41 -10.59
C THR A 68 -3.67 4.77 -11.52
N GLY A 69 -2.76 3.98 -10.96
CA GLY A 69 -1.76 3.23 -11.72
C GLY A 69 -2.37 2.19 -12.65
N LEU A 70 -3.36 1.41 -12.18
CA LEU A 70 -4.11 0.46 -13.00
C LEU A 70 -4.83 1.14 -14.17
N VAL A 71 -5.54 2.25 -13.90
CA VAL A 71 -6.20 3.03 -14.97
C VAL A 71 -5.16 3.57 -15.95
N GLY A 72 -4.02 4.08 -15.45
CA GLY A 72 -2.91 4.53 -16.28
C GLY A 72 -2.37 3.44 -17.19
N MET A 73 -2.18 2.21 -16.69
CA MET A 73 -1.76 1.07 -17.51
C MET A 73 -2.73 0.79 -18.65
N VAL A 74 -4.04 0.78 -18.37
CA VAL A 74 -5.07 0.54 -19.40
C VAL A 74 -5.03 1.63 -20.47
N VAL A 75 -4.92 2.89 -20.07
CA VAL A 75 -4.87 4.03 -20.99
C VAL A 75 -3.60 4.03 -21.85
N LEU A 76 -2.45 3.64 -21.27
CA LEU A 76 -1.20 3.56 -22.03
C LEU A 76 -1.16 2.33 -22.94
N ALA A 77 -1.74 1.21 -22.53
CA ALA A 77 -1.80 0.00 -23.34
C ALA A 77 -2.64 0.17 -24.64
N ASP A 78 -3.59 1.10 -24.67
CA ASP A 78 -4.35 1.46 -25.87
C ASP A 78 -3.56 2.36 -26.83
N ARG A 79 -2.47 2.98 -26.35
CA ARG A 79 -1.65 3.94 -27.12
C ARG A 79 -0.35 3.35 -27.66
N ASP A 80 0.06 2.19 -27.15
CA ASP A 80 1.21 1.41 -27.61
C ASP A 80 0.79 0.45 -28.76
#